data_AF-A0A6M0B6W9-F1
#
_entry.id   AF-A0A6M0B6W9-F1
#
_cell.length_a   1.000
_cell.length_b   1.000
_cell.length_c   1.000
_cell.angle_alpha   90.00
_cell.angle_beta   90.00
_cell.angle_gamma   90.00
#
_symmetry.space_group_name_H-M   'P 1'
#
loop_
_entity.id
_entity.type
_entity.pdbx_description
1 polymer ?
#
loop_
_entity_poly.entity_id
_entity_poly.type
_entity_poly.pdbx_seq_one_letter_code
_entity_poly.pdbx_strand_id
1 'polypeptide(L)'
;MNAGHIPGYLLKKINEALCSAFPDKTELEMMVRYELNINLNEVASGGNLKVIVHNLIIHCQASNELEKLIDGALNQNPNNSQLNAIEENFKLTTSLVKILGHLETNLINLQQAYRACCPDPKYKIPSSFDDILKNLDNIHQPTDDEKLIVKFVDNLLVNGNIPKSKAEQLKQWL
;
A
#
# COMPACT_ATOMS: atom_id res chain seq x y z
N MET A 1 -13.49 4.58 12.54
CA MET A 1 -13.24 3.79 11.31
C MET A 1 -11.84 3.26 11.44
N ASN A 2 -11.65 1.95 11.62
CA ASN A 2 -10.31 1.39 11.69
C ASN A 2 -9.72 1.45 10.29
N ALA A 3 -8.79 2.38 10.07
CA ALA A 3 -7.88 2.29 8.95
C ALA A 3 -7.34 0.85 8.93
N GLY A 4 -7.57 0.11 7.84
CA GLY A 4 -7.01 -1.23 7.72
C GLY A 4 -5.50 -1.16 8.01
N HIS A 5 -4.96 -2.18 8.68
CA HIS A 5 -3.53 -2.27 8.95
C HIS A 5 -2.75 -2.01 7.65
N ILE A 6 -1.92 -0.96 7.62
CA ILE A 6 -1.08 -0.68 6.46
C ILE A 6 0.14 -1.60 6.55
N PRO A 7 0.38 -2.50 5.58
CA PRO A 7 1.51 -3.42 5.65
C PRO A 7 2.85 -2.68 5.72
N GLY A 8 3.78 -3.18 6.53
CA GLY A 8 5.07 -2.52 6.74
C GLY A 8 5.90 -2.32 5.46
N TYR A 9 5.77 -3.21 4.47
CA TYR A 9 6.45 -3.05 3.18
C TYR A 9 5.93 -1.82 2.41
N LEU A 10 4.63 -1.53 2.51
CA LEU A 10 4.00 -0.41 1.83
C LEU A 10 4.40 0.91 2.51
N LEU A 11 4.44 0.95 3.85
CA LEU A 11 4.99 2.10 4.59
C LEU A 11 6.43 2.41 4.17
N LYS A 12 7.25 1.38 3.95
CA LYS A 12 8.62 1.56 3.44
C LYS A 12 8.62 2.18 2.03
N LYS A 13 7.79 1.69 1.11
CA LYS A 13 7.72 2.27 -0.24
C LYS A 13 7.20 3.71 -0.24
N ILE A 14 6.22 4.04 0.62
CA ILE A 14 5.74 5.42 0.82
C ILE A 14 6.89 6.31 1.29
N ASN A 15 7.69 5.86 2.26
CA ASN A 15 8.85 6.60 2.74
C ASN A 15 9.86 6.89 1.62
N GLU A 16 10.17 5.88 0.79
CA GLU A 16 11.09 6.03 -0.35
C GLU A 16 10.55 6.99 -1.41
N ALA A 17 9.27 6.90 -1.74
CA ALA A 17 8.63 7.80 -2.71
C ALA A 17 8.56 9.25 -2.22
N LEU A 18 8.23 9.47 -0.95
CA LEU A 18 8.24 10.81 -0.35
C LEU A 18 9.65 11.41 -0.27
N CYS A 19 10.68 10.61 0.07
CA CYS A 19 12.07 11.08 0.04
C CYS A 19 12.53 11.44 -1.38
N SER A 20 12.01 10.73 -2.40
CA SER A 20 12.33 10.99 -3.81
C SER A 20 11.65 12.25 -4.34
N ALA A 21 10.38 12.47 -3.95
CA ALA A 21 9.62 13.66 -4.33
C ALA A 21 10.05 14.93 -3.57
N PHE A 22 10.56 14.79 -2.35
CA PHE A 22 10.98 15.90 -1.51
C PHE A 22 12.39 15.65 -0.98
N PRO A 23 13.43 15.76 -1.82
CA PRO A 23 14.83 15.54 -1.40
C PRO A 23 15.32 16.62 -0.43
N ASP A 24 14.61 17.76 -0.33
CA ASP A 24 14.86 18.82 0.63
C ASP A 24 13.80 18.83 1.75
N LYS A 25 14.25 19.03 2.99
CA LYS A 25 13.36 19.08 4.17
C LYS A 25 12.38 20.26 4.09
N THR A 26 12.80 21.40 3.56
CA THR A 26 11.97 22.62 3.48
C THR A 26 10.81 22.39 2.52
N GLU A 27 11.04 21.73 1.38
CA GLU A 27 9.99 21.36 0.44
C GLU A 27 8.97 20.42 1.08
N LEU A 28 9.44 19.40 1.81
CA LEU A 28 8.57 18.52 2.59
C LEU A 28 7.77 19.32 3.64
N GLU A 29 8.41 20.24 4.36
CA GLU A 29 7.76 21.07 5.38
C GLU A 29 6.65 21.96 4.78
N MET A 30 6.92 22.57 3.62
CA MET A 30 5.92 23.34 2.88
C MET A 30 4.74 22.47 2.45
N MET A 31 5.00 21.27 1.89
CA MET A 31 3.94 20.34 1.50
C MET A 31 3.06 19.96 2.69
N VAL A 32 3.68 19.55 3.80
CA VAL A 32 2.94 19.15 5.01
C VAL A 32 2.15 20.32 5.59
N ARG A 33 2.71 21.53 5.55
CA ARG A 33 2.02 22.72 6.04
C ARG A 33 0.83 23.09 5.16
N TYR A 34 0.99 23.10 3.84
CA TYR A 34 -0.05 23.60 2.93
C TYR A 34 -1.15 22.56 2.69
N GLU A 35 -0.80 21.29 2.55
CA GLU A 35 -1.75 20.23 2.21
C GLU A 35 -2.42 19.65 3.46
N LEU A 36 -1.69 19.53 4.57
CA LEU A 36 -2.18 18.87 5.79
C LEU A 36 -2.47 19.86 6.93
N ASN A 37 -2.00 21.11 6.85
CA ASN A 37 -2.04 22.08 7.95
C ASN A 37 -1.31 21.57 9.22
N ILE A 38 -0.24 20.80 9.03
CA ILE A 38 0.59 20.25 10.11
C ILE A 38 1.93 21.00 10.16
N ASN A 39 2.45 21.23 11.37
CA ASN A 39 3.82 21.69 11.56
C ASN A 39 4.77 20.47 11.58
N LEU A 40 5.59 20.31 10.54
CA LEU A 40 6.49 19.16 10.43
C LEU A 40 7.42 19.02 11.64
N ASN A 41 7.89 20.14 12.19
CA ASN A 41 8.81 20.13 13.33
C ASN A 41 8.14 19.74 14.66
N GLU A 42 6.81 19.79 14.76
CA GLU A 42 6.08 19.30 15.95
C GLU A 42 5.88 17.79 15.94
N VAL A 43 5.78 17.18 14.75
CA VAL A 43 5.43 15.75 14.60
C VAL A 43 6.63 14.88 14.19
N ALA A 44 7.64 15.48 13.56
CA ALA A 44 8.79 14.77 13.00
C ALA A 44 10.07 15.62 13.14
N SER A 45 10.45 15.91 14.39
CA SER A 45 11.71 16.60 14.69
C SER A 45 12.90 15.65 14.74
N GLY A 46 14.07 16.13 14.31
CA GLY A 46 15.36 15.45 14.48
C GLY A 46 15.61 14.31 13.50
N GLY A 47 16.90 13.96 13.35
CA GLY A 47 17.35 12.93 12.40
C GLY A 47 17.54 13.45 10.98
N ASN A 48 17.83 12.52 10.06
CA ASN A 48 17.93 12.81 8.64
C ASN A 48 16.54 12.78 7.97
N LEU A 49 16.46 13.27 6.72
CA LEU A 49 15.21 13.33 5.95
C LEU A 49 14.43 12.01 5.96
N LYS A 50 15.11 10.87 5.81
CA LYS A 50 14.47 9.55 5.82
C LYS A 50 13.75 9.24 7.13
N VAL A 51 14.38 9.59 8.26
CA VAL A 51 13.79 9.45 9.61
C VAL A 51 12.63 10.44 9.79
N ILE A 52 12.78 11.67 9.33
CA ILE A 52 11.72 12.70 9.39
C ILE A 52 10.48 12.22 8.62
N VAL A 53 10.64 11.78 7.37
CA VAL A 53 9.55 11.23 6.56
C VAL A 53 8.92 10.00 7.22
N HIS A 54 9.72 9.13 7.86
CA HIS A 54 9.19 7.96 8.56
C HIS A 54 8.30 8.38 9.74
N ASN A 55 8.74 9.31 10.57
CA ASN A 55 7.98 9.80 11.72
C ASN A 55 6.68 10.49 11.28
N LEU A 56 6.73 11.26 10.20
CA LEU A 56 5.55 11.87 9.58
C LEU A 56 4.54 10.80 9.12
N ILE A 57 5.00 9.73 8.47
CA ILE A 57 4.14 8.62 8.03
C ILE A 57 3.45 7.97 9.23
N ILE A 58 4.19 7.68 10.31
CA ILE A 58 3.62 7.08 11.52
C ILE A 58 2.58 8.01 12.15
N HIS A 59 2.84 9.32 12.20
CA HIS A 59 1.87 10.31 12.66
C HIS A 59 0.59 10.30 11.81
N CYS A 60 0.73 10.38 10.49
CA CYS A 60 -0.43 10.38 9.58
C CYS A 60 -1.19 9.05 9.61
N GLN A 61 -0.51 7.92 9.78
CA GLN A 61 -1.15 6.61 9.95
C GLN A 61 -1.99 6.56 11.23
N ALA A 62 -1.46 7.04 12.36
CA ALA A 62 -2.18 7.07 13.63
C ALA A 62 -3.43 7.98 13.57
N SER A 63 -3.37 9.04 12.77
CA SER A 63 -4.46 9.99 12.56
C SER A 63 -5.39 9.65 11.38
N ASN A 64 -5.17 8.52 10.69
CA ASN A 64 -5.88 8.15 9.44
C ASN A 64 -5.82 9.24 8.34
N GLU A 65 -4.69 9.95 8.25
CA GLU A 65 -4.39 10.98 7.26
C GLU A 65 -3.34 10.54 6.23
N LEU A 66 -2.98 9.25 6.21
CA LEU A 66 -1.93 8.75 5.31
C LEU A 66 -2.32 8.90 3.82
N GLU A 67 -3.60 8.73 3.48
CA GLU A 67 -4.12 9.00 2.12
C GLU A 67 -3.94 10.48 1.76
N LYS A 68 -4.33 11.39 2.66
CA LYS A 68 -4.17 12.84 2.50
C LYS A 68 -2.69 13.25 2.35
N LEU A 69 -1.77 12.57 3.04
CA LEU A 69 -0.33 12.76 2.86
C LEU A 69 0.13 12.41 1.43
N ILE A 70 -0.36 11.29 0.89
CA ILE A 70 -0.01 10.86 -0.47
C ILE A 70 -0.63 11.81 -1.51
N ASP A 71 -1.90 12.17 -1.35
CA ASP A 71 -2.60 13.09 -2.24
C ASP A 71 -1.93 14.48 -2.25
N GLY A 72 -1.59 15.02 -1.07
CA GLY A 72 -0.87 16.29 -0.96
C GLY A 72 0.52 16.25 -1.60
N ALA A 73 1.23 15.14 -1.45
CA ALA A 73 2.51 14.91 -2.11
C ALA A 73 2.37 14.92 -3.65
N LEU A 74 1.32 14.28 -4.19
CA LEU A 74 1.01 14.25 -5.62
C LEU A 74 0.58 15.59 -6.17
N ASN A 75 -0.19 16.39 -5.41
CA ASN A 75 -0.58 17.73 -5.82
C ASN A 75 0.63 18.61 -6.13
N GLN A 76 1.70 18.50 -5.34
CA GLN A 76 2.93 19.28 -5.53
C GLN A 76 3.92 18.63 -6.51
N ASN A 77 3.97 17.30 -6.56
CA ASN A 77 4.87 16.54 -7.41
C ASN A 77 4.12 15.53 -8.32
N PRO A 78 3.22 16.00 -9.21
CA PRO A 78 2.32 15.12 -9.96
C PRO A 78 3.05 14.20 -10.94
N ASN A 79 4.24 14.60 -11.41
CA ASN A 79 5.03 13.84 -12.37
C ASN A 79 6.02 12.86 -11.70
N ASN A 80 6.04 12.76 -10.36
CA ASN A 80 6.90 11.80 -9.67
C ASN A 80 6.35 10.38 -9.85
N SER A 81 7.05 9.57 -10.63
CA SER A 81 6.61 8.21 -10.96
C SER A 81 6.49 7.29 -9.74
N GLN A 82 7.31 7.50 -8.71
CA GLN A 82 7.24 6.71 -7.47
C GLN A 82 6.00 7.06 -6.64
N LEU A 83 5.61 8.34 -6.57
CA LEU A 83 4.38 8.73 -5.90
C LEU A 83 3.13 8.18 -6.62
N ASN A 84 3.10 8.28 -7.94
CA ASN A 84 1.98 7.74 -8.74
C ASN A 84 1.81 6.23 -8.53
N ALA A 85 2.92 5.47 -8.58
CA ALA A 85 2.88 4.04 -8.29
C ALA A 85 2.40 3.74 -6.87
N ILE A 86 2.76 4.60 -5.90
CA ILE A 86 2.35 4.45 -4.51
C ILE A 86 0.87 4.74 -4.30
N GLU A 87 0.31 5.76 -4.93
CA GLU A 87 -1.12 6.09 -4.85
C GLU A 87 -1.98 4.88 -5.22
N GLU A 88 -1.65 4.27 -6.36
CA GLU A 88 -2.40 3.15 -6.89
C GLU A 88 -2.23 1.91 -6.01
N ASN A 89 -1.00 1.59 -5.61
CA ASN A 89 -0.72 0.45 -4.73
C ASN A 89 -1.34 0.64 -3.35
N PHE A 90 -1.40 1.88 -2.83
CA PHE A 90 -2.04 2.21 -1.57
C PHE A 90 -3.56 1.96 -1.65
N LYS A 91 -4.24 2.48 -2.67
CA LYS A 91 -5.69 2.28 -2.88
C LYS A 91 -6.06 0.81 -2.97
N LEU A 92 -5.33 0.05 -3.80
CA LEU A 92 -5.57 -1.39 -3.95
C LEU A 92 -5.29 -2.13 -2.63
N THR A 93 -4.08 -1.99 -2.08
CA THR A 93 -3.68 -2.74 -0.87
C THR A 93 -4.61 -2.46 0.31
N THR A 94 -4.95 -1.20 0.58
CA THR A 94 -5.83 -0.85 1.71
C THR A 94 -7.25 -1.34 1.53
N SER A 95 -7.79 -1.28 0.31
CA SER A 95 -9.09 -1.85 -0.02
C SER A 95 -9.09 -3.37 0.22
N LEU A 96 -8.05 -4.08 -0.23
CA LEU A 96 -7.96 -5.53 -0.07
C LEU A 96 -7.79 -5.92 1.41
N VAL A 97 -6.95 -5.20 2.16
CA VAL A 97 -6.79 -5.40 3.61
C VAL A 97 -8.10 -5.14 4.34
N LYS A 98 -8.87 -4.11 3.98
CA LYS A 98 -10.18 -3.85 4.59
C LYS A 98 -11.19 -4.97 4.32
N ILE A 99 -11.14 -5.57 3.13
CA ILE A 99 -12.02 -6.68 2.76
C ILE A 99 -11.56 -7.98 3.47
N LEU A 100 -10.28 -8.31 3.39
CA LEU A 100 -9.71 -9.60 3.78
C LEU A 100 -9.04 -9.65 5.16
N GLY A 101 -8.85 -8.53 5.87
CA GLY A 101 -8.08 -8.49 7.13
C GLY A 101 -8.66 -9.33 8.27
N HIS A 102 -9.93 -9.74 8.18
CA HIS A 102 -10.54 -10.70 9.13
C HIS A 102 -10.43 -12.17 8.68
N LEU A 103 -9.94 -12.42 7.47
CA LEU A 103 -9.77 -13.76 6.87
C LEU A 103 -8.33 -14.28 7.02
N GLU A 104 -7.49 -13.62 7.81
CA GLU A 104 -6.13 -14.10 8.16
C GLU A 104 -6.14 -15.54 8.71
N THR A 105 -7.26 -15.99 9.27
CA THR A 105 -7.48 -17.36 9.76
C THR A 105 -7.53 -18.42 8.64
N ASN A 106 -7.72 -18.03 7.38
CA ASN A 106 -7.78 -18.91 6.21
C ASN A 106 -6.60 -18.68 5.24
N LEU A 107 -5.40 -18.47 5.78
CA LEU A 107 -4.18 -18.23 5.00
C LEU A 107 -3.93 -19.27 3.90
N ILE A 108 -4.32 -20.53 4.10
CA ILE A 108 -4.18 -21.61 3.11
C ILE A 108 -4.87 -21.24 1.79
N ASN A 109 -6.07 -20.67 1.85
CA ASN A 109 -6.83 -20.30 0.65
C ASN A 109 -6.19 -19.10 -0.04
N LEU A 110 -5.67 -18.13 0.73
CA LEU A 110 -4.90 -17.00 0.19
C LEU A 110 -3.63 -17.51 -0.51
N GLN A 111 -2.91 -18.45 0.09
CA GLN A 111 -1.72 -19.05 -0.52
C GLN A 111 -2.04 -19.83 -1.81
N GLN A 112 -3.19 -20.52 -1.87
CA GLN A 112 -3.64 -21.21 -3.07
C GLN A 112 -3.98 -20.22 -4.20
N ALA A 113 -4.74 -19.16 -3.90
CA ALA A 113 -5.03 -18.10 -4.87
C ALA A 113 -3.74 -17.41 -5.36
N TYR A 114 -2.79 -17.16 -4.46
CA TYR A 114 -1.47 -16.63 -4.82
C TYR A 114 -0.69 -17.58 -5.75
N ARG A 115 -0.65 -18.88 -5.45
CA ARG A 115 0.01 -19.88 -6.32
C ARG A 115 -0.62 -19.95 -7.72
N ALA A 116 -1.94 -19.84 -7.81
CA ALA A 116 -2.65 -19.87 -9.08
C ALA A 116 -2.41 -18.60 -9.91
N CYS A 117 -2.27 -17.45 -9.25
CA CYS A 117 -1.94 -16.16 -9.87
C CYS A 117 -0.46 -16.08 -10.31
N CYS A 118 0.46 -16.60 -9.49
CA CYS A 118 1.91 -16.44 -9.67
C CYS A 118 2.59 -17.81 -9.81
N PRO A 119 2.68 -18.38 -11.02
CA PRO A 119 3.13 -19.76 -11.22
C PRO A 119 4.66 -19.95 -11.22
N ASP A 120 5.49 -18.89 -11.14
CA ASP A 120 6.95 -19.06 -11.20
C ASP A 120 7.46 -19.82 -9.94
N PRO A 121 8.06 -21.02 -10.13
CA PRO A 121 8.54 -21.87 -9.04
C PRO A 121 9.59 -21.20 -8.13
N LYS A 122 10.21 -20.11 -8.58
CA LYS A 122 11.21 -19.36 -7.79
C LYS A 122 10.59 -18.65 -6.60
N TYR A 123 9.30 -18.33 -6.64
CA TYR A 123 8.63 -17.67 -5.52
C TYR A 123 8.21 -18.69 -4.48
N LYS A 124 8.84 -18.62 -3.31
CA LYS A 124 8.37 -19.36 -2.13
C LYS A 124 6.94 -18.95 -1.82
N ILE A 125 6.13 -19.92 -1.39
CA ILE A 125 4.79 -19.62 -0.90
C ILE A 125 4.90 -18.67 0.29
N PRO A 126 4.25 -17.50 0.22
CA PRO A 126 4.32 -16.52 1.30
C PRO A 126 3.74 -17.07 2.60
N SER A 127 4.40 -16.80 3.73
CA SER A 127 4.02 -17.29 5.07
C SER A 127 2.95 -16.47 5.78
N SER A 128 2.60 -15.30 5.25
CA SER A 128 1.63 -14.38 5.85
C SER A 128 0.87 -13.63 4.76
N PHE A 129 -0.25 -13.01 5.12
CA PHE A 129 -0.99 -12.16 4.19
C PHE A 129 -0.18 -10.93 3.75
N ASP A 130 0.58 -10.32 4.67
CA ASP A 130 1.49 -9.22 4.34
C ASP A 130 2.58 -9.64 3.34
N ASP A 131 3.10 -10.86 3.44
CA ASP A 131 4.07 -11.40 2.47
C ASP A 131 3.41 -11.65 1.10
N ILE A 132 2.14 -12.09 1.07
CA ILE A 132 1.37 -12.22 -0.17
C ILE A 132 1.26 -10.85 -0.85
N LEU A 133 0.76 -9.84 -0.12
CA LEU A 133 0.60 -8.48 -0.62
C LEU A 133 1.93 -7.90 -1.11
N LYS A 134 2.99 -8.06 -0.32
CA LYS A 134 4.34 -7.62 -0.68
C LYS A 134 4.83 -8.25 -1.98
N ASN A 135 4.58 -9.53 -2.19
CA ASN A 135 5.03 -10.20 -3.40
C ASN A 135 4.22 -9.77 -4.62
N LEU A 136 2.89 -9.70 -4.50
CA LEU A 136 2.01 -9.21 -5.56
C LEU A 136 2.41 -7.80 -6.04
N ASP A 137 2.89 -6.96 -5.12
CA ASP A 137 3.28 -5.58 -5.38
C ASP A 137 4.74 -5.40 -5.88
N ASN A 138 5.58 -6.43 -5.79
CA ASN A 138 7.00 -6.36 -6.15
C ASN A 138 7.38 -7.17 -7.39
N ILE A 139 6.53 -8.10 -7.83
CA ILE A 139 6.78 -8.84 -9.06
C ILE A 139 6.57 -7.86 -10.23
N HIS A 140 7.65 -7.63 -10.97
CA HIS A 140 7.62 -6.78 -12.16
C HIS A 140 6.74 -7.42 -13.23
N GLN A 141 5.79 -6.65 -13.76
CA GLN A 141 4.95 -7.05 -14.88
C GLN A 141 5.22 -6.13 -16.09
N PRO A 142 5.06 -6.64 -17.32
CA PRO A 142 4.90 -5.80 -18.50
C PRO A 142 3.83 -4.73 -18.27
N THR A 143 3.98 -3.55 -18.87
CA THR A 143 3.11 -2.38 -18.63
C THR A 143 1.64 -2.59 -19.03
N ASP A 144 1.39 -3.55 -19.93
CA ASP A 144 0.05 -3.82 -20.47
C ASP A 144 -0.62 -5.03 -19.80
N ASP A 145 0.06 -5.69 -18.86
CA ASP A 145 -0.48 -6.83 -18.13
C ASP A 145 -1.33 -6.37 -16.95
N GLU A 146 -2.50 -7.00 -16.80
CA GLU A 146 -3.33 -6.86 -15.61
C GLU A 146 -2.52 -7.14 -14.33
N LYS A 147 -2.68 -6.24 -13.35
CA LYS A 147 -1.95 -6.28 -12.08
C LYS A 147 -2.14 -7.60 -11.35
N LEU A 148 -1.07 -8.16 -10.78
CA LEU A 148 -1.13 -9.43 -10.04
C LEU A 148 -2.11 -9.40 -8.87
N ILE A 149 -2.30 -8.25 -8.23
CA ILE A 149 -3.28 -8.14 -7.14
C ILE A 149 -4.72 -8.34 -7.64
N VAL A 150 -5.02 -7.94 -8.89
CA VAL A 150 -6.33 -8.16 -9.53
C VAL A 150 -6.47 -9.63 -9.92
N LYS A 151 -5.46 -10.22 -10.58
CA LYS A 151 -5.41 -11.67 -10.89
C LYS A 151 -5.51 -12.54 -9.63
N PHE A 152 -4.92 -12.09 -8.53
CA PHE A 152 -5.04 -12.74 -7.24
C PHE A 152 -6.48 -12.72 -6.74
N VAL A 153 -7.16 -11.57 -6.83
CA VAL A 153 -8.57 -11.43 -6.46
C VAL A 153 -9.47 -12.34 -7.32
N ASP A 154 -9.24 -12.41 -8.64
CA ASP A 154 -9.92 -13.36 -9.54
C ASP A 154 -9.79 -14.81 -9.07
N ASN A 155 -8.55 -15.24 -8.83
CA ASN A 155 -8.29 -16.61 -8.38
C ASN A 155 -8.89 -16.89 -6.99
N LEU A 156 -8.93 -15.87 -6.12
CA LEU A 156 -9.53 -15.98 -4.80
C LEU A 156 -11.07 -16.09 -4.88
N LEU A 157 -11.71 -15.42 -5.83
CA LEU A 157 -13.15 -15.52 -6.06
C LEU A 157 -13.56 -16.91 -6.57
N VAL A 158 -12.72 -17.56 -7.37
CA VAL A 158 -12.99 -18.89 -7.91
C VAL A 158 -12.65 -19.99 -6.91
N ASN A 159 -11.48 -19.91 -6.27
CA ASN A 159 -10.90 -21.04 -5.51
C ASN A 159 -10.75 -20.77 -4.00
N GLY A 160 -10.95 -19.53 -3.55
CA GLY A 160 -10.58 -19.09 -2.19
C GLY A 160 -11.56 -19.47 -1.08
N ASN A 161 -12.72 -20.07 -1.41
CA ASN A 161 -13.79 -20.40 -0.46
C ASN A 161 -14.07 -19.25 0.53
N ILE A 162 -14.24 -18.03 0.01
CA ILE A 162 -14.44 -16.82 0.80
C ILE A 162 -15.93 -16.62 1.13
N PRO A 163 -16.27 -16.00 2.27
CA PRO A 163 -17.66 -15.69 2.60
C PRO A 163 -18.34 -14.86 1.50
N LYS A 164 -19.59 -15.18 1.18
CA LYS A 164 -20.36 -14.51 0.10
C LYS A 164 -20.32 -12.98 0.20
N SER A 165 -20.45 -12.41 1.40
CA SER A 165 -20.41 -10.96 1.61
C SER A 165 -19.07 -10.31 1.24
N LYS A 166 -17.96 -11.06 1.33
CA LYS A 166 -16.62 -10.62 0.91
C LYS A 166 -16.43 -10.84 -0.59
N ALA A 167 -16.93 -11.95 -1.13
CA ALA A 167 -16.93 -12.20 -2.57
C ALA A 167 -17.66 -11.08 -3.34
N GLU A 168 -18.82 -10.62 -2.88
CA GLU A 168 -19.54 -9.52 -3.53
C GLU A 168 -18.77 -8.19 -3.47
N GLN A 169 -17.97 -7.94 -2.42
CA GLN A 169 -17.10 -6.75 -2.37
C GLN A 169 -15.92 -6.87 -3.34
N LEU A 170 -15.31 -8.05 -3.45
CA LEU A 170 -14.20 -8.30 -4.36
C LEU A 170 -14.61 -8.28 -5.83
N LYS A 171 -15.84 -8.68 -6.17
CA LYS A 171 -16.35 -8.58 -7.56
C LYS A 171 -16.36 -7.15 -8.11
N GLN A 172 -16.33 -6.14 -7.24
CA GLN A 172 -16.28 -4.73 -7.67
C GLN A 172 -14.89 -4.30 -8.17
N TRP A 173 -13.89 -5.18 -8.05
CA TRP A 173 -12.54 -4.95 -8.55
C TRP A 173 -12.36 -5.37 -10.01
N LEU A 174 -13.34 -6.09 -10.57
CA LEU A 174 -13.33 -6.73 -11.89
C LEU A 174 -14.37 -6.06 -12.80
#